data_AF-R1ECS3-F1
#
_entry.id   AF-R1ECS3-F1
#
_cell.length_a   1.000
_cell.length_b   1.000
_cell.length_c   1.000
_cell.angle_alpha   90.00
_cell.angle_beta   90.00
_cell.angle_gamma   90.00
#
_symmetry.space_group_name_H-M   'P 1'
#
loop_
_entity.id
_entity.type
_entity.pdbx_description
1 polymer ?
#
loop_
_entity_poly.entity_id
_entity_poly.type
_entity_poly.pdbx_seq_one_letter_code
_entity_poly.pdbx_strand_id
1 'polypeptide(L)'
;MPPIRVAQHARPAPVEPQAAFAFPKDHHLVVTTETHVWSWDHRGLTNAFGSGSGGILAAKEAKDGSGLLAVADDQVVVLHDAIRGKDRSYRLKGTDGQIRLLEYSNDSKSLFFTTTLQNAVQSYSLRHF
;
A
#
# COMPACT_ATOMS: atom_id res chain seq x y z
N MET A 1 -12.50 -35.42 60.68
CA MET A 1 -12.44 -34.64 59.42
C MET A 1 -10.97 -34.49 59.03
N PRO A 2 -10.56 -34.84 57.80
CA PRO A 2 -9.19 -34.58 57.34
C PRO A 2 -9.08 -33.15 56.78
N PRO A 3 -7.89 -32.52 56.82
CA PRO A 3 -7.70 -31.18 56.29
C PRO A 3 -7.62 -31.19 54.76
N ILE A 4 -8.24 -30.17 54.13
CA ILE A 4 -8.19 -29.95 52.68
C ILE A 4 -6.82 -29.35 52.32
N ARG A 5 -6.07 -30.04 51.46
CA ARG A 5 -4.81 -29.53 50.91
C ARG A 5 -5.14 -28.62 49.73
N VAL A 6 -4.97 -27.31 49.89
CA VAL A 6 -5.08 -26.36 48.78
C VAL A 6 -3.85 -26.57 47.88
N ALA A 7 -4.08 -27.06 46.66
CA ALA A 7 -3.04 -27.16 45.66
C ALA A 7 -2.58 -25.74 45.29
N GLN A 8 -1.31 -25.42 45.55
CA GLN A 8 -0.71 -24.20 45.03
C GLN A 8 -0.55 -24.37 43.52
N HIS A 9 -1.34 -23.62 42.75
CA HIS A 9 -1.13 -23.53 41.30
C HIS A 9 0.25 -22.91 41.06
N ALA A 10 1.14 -23.68 40.42
CA ALA A 10 2.41 -23.17 39.94
C ALA A 10 2.16 -22.01 38.97
N ARG A 11 2.94 -20.93 39.10
CA ARG A 11 2.90 -19.80 38.18
C ARG A 11 3.19 -20.34 36.77
N PRO A 12 2.37 -20.03 35.74
CA PRO A 12 2.70 -20.42 34.38
C PRO A 12 4.08 -19.85 34.01
N ALA A 13 4.86 -20.65 33.29
CA ALA A 13 6.18 -20.22 32.81
C ALA A 13 6.06 -18.88 32.05
N PRO A 14 7.07 -18.00 32.12
CA PRO A 14 7.09 -16.79 31.31
C PRO A 14 6.88 -17.16 29.85
N VAL A 15 5.90 -16.55 29.19
CA VAL A 15 5.70 -16.71 27.74
C VAL A 15 6.98 -16.17 27.09
N GLU A 16 7.74 -17.04 26.43
CA GLU A 16 8.91 -16.62 25.65
C GLU A 16 8.48 -15.51 24.69
N PRO A 17 9.28 -14.43 24.53
CA PRO A 17 8.93 -13.35 23.62
C PRO A 17 8.69 -13.94 22.24
N GLN A 18 7.45 -13.86 21.78
CA GLN A 18 7.08 -14.30 20.44
C GLN A 18 7.98 -13.53 19.46
N ALA A 19 8.73 -14.27 18.64
CA ALA A 19 9.66 -13.66 17.69
C ALA A 19 8.94 -12.56 16.91
N ALA A 20 9.46 -11.34 16.97
CA ALA A 20 8.88 -10.20 16.26
C ALA A 20 8.78 -10.56 14.77
N PHE A 21 7.64 -10.27 14.15
CA PHE A 21 7.46 -10.50 12.71
C PHE A 21 8.56 -9.78 11.92
N ALA A 22 9.22 -10.49 11.02
CA ALA A 22 10.25 -9.95 10.13
C ALA A 22 9.88 -10.24 8.68
N PHE A 23 9.88 -9.21 7.83
CA PHE A 23 9.68 -9.38 6.40
C PHE A 23 10.84 -10.16 5.78
N PRO A 24 10.56 -11.10 4.86
CA PRO A 24 11.56 -11.57 3.92
C PRO A 24 12.18 -10.38 3.15
N LYS A 25 13.43 -10.50 2.71
CA LYS A 25 14.19 -9.38 2.11
C LYS A 25 13.59 -8.83 0.80
N ASP A 26 12.82 -9.67 0.14
CA ASP A 26 12.16 -9.52 -1.15
C ASP A 26 10.66 -9.20 -1.01
N HIS A 27 10.17 -9.02 0.22
CA HIS A 27 8.78 -8.68 0.52
C HIS A 27 8.68 -7.30 1.15
N HIS A 28 7.65 -6.58 0.76
CA HIS A 28 7.25 -5.33 1.40
C HIS A 28 5.74 -5.14 1.30
N LEU A 29 5.20 -4.23 2.12
CA LEU A 29 3.81 -3.80 2.06
C LEU A 29 3.75 -2.35 1.59
N VAL A 30 2.75 -2.06 0.76
CA VAL A 30 2.33 -0.70 0.43
C VAL A 30 1.07 -0.40 1.21
N VAL A 31 1.14 0.55 2.13
CA VAL A 31 0.04 0.93 3.02
C VAL A 31 -0.47 2.30 2.61
N THR A 32 -1.75 2.38 2.25
CA THR A 32 -2.40 3.62 1.84
C THR A 32 -3.18 4.22 3.00
N THR A 33 -2.98 5.51 3.26
CA THR A 33 -3.79 6.33 4.17
C THR A 33 -4.36 7.53 3.39
N GLU A 34 -5.27 8.29 3.98
CA GLU A 34 -5.88 9.45 3.31
C GLU A 34 -4.86 10.49 2.81
N THR A 35 -3.68 10.58 3.44
CA THR A 35 -2.68 11.62 3.13
C THR A 35 -1.36 11.06 2.65
N HIS A 36 -1.09 9.78 2.88
CA HIS A 36 0.22 9.19 2.63
C HIS A 36 0.13 7.77 2.06
N VAL A 37 1.16 7.41 1.29
CA VAL A 37 1.47 6.02 0.97
C VAL A 37 2.79 5.67 1.64
N TRP A 38 2.76 4.63 2.46
CA TRP A 38 3.93 4.12 3.15
C TRP A 38 4.40 2.82 2.51
N SER A 39 5.72 2.62 2.44
CA SER A 39 6.34 1.35 2.11
C SER A 39 6.96 0.76 3.38
N TRP A 40 6.63 -0.49 3.69
CA TRP A 40 7.14 -1.19 4.86
C TRP A 40 7.83 -2.50 4.45
N ASP A 41 9.13 -2.59 4.71
CA ASP A 41 9.93 -3.77 4.45
C ASP A 41 10.78 -4.16 5.68
N HIS A 42 11.76 -5.05 5.47
CA HIS A 42 12.73 -5.47 6.50
C HIS A 42 13.63 -4.35 7.03
N ARG A 43 13.72 -3.21 6.34
CA ARG A 43 14.49 -2.01 6.75
C ARG A 43 13.64 -1.06 7.58
N GLY A 44 12.32 -1.22 7.55
CA GLY A 44 11.37 -0.45 8.33
C GLY A 44 10.35 0.29 7.47
N LEU A 45 9.65 1.23 8.11
CA LEU A 45 8.60 2.02 7.47
C LEU A 45 9.20 3.27 6.82
N THR A 46 8.87 3.52 5.56
CA THR A 46 9.31 4.70 4.80
C THR A 46 8.13 5.38 4.10
N ASN A 47 8.19 6.69 3.96
CA ASN A 47 7.17 7.47 3.24
C ASN A 47 7.46 7.41 1.74
N ALA A 48 6.58 6.77 0.97
CA ALA A 48 6.72 6.62 -0.47
C ALA A 48 6.02 7.73 -1.27
N PHE A 49 4.93 8.30 -0.73
CA PHE A 49 4.20 9.41 -1.33
C PHE A 49 3.41 10.19 -0.27
N GLY A 50 3.35 11.52 -0.42
CA GLY A 50 2.51 12.39 0.39
C GLY A 50 1.62 13.27 -0.48
N SER A 51 0.32 13.28 -0.21
CA SER A 51 -0.65 14.18 -0.83
C SER A 51 -0.81 15.43 0.03
N GLY A 52 -0.65 16.61 -0.57
CA GLY A 52 -0.92 17.89 0.09
C GLY A 52 -2.41 18.18 0.29
N SER A 53 -3.30 17.52 -0.46
CA SER A 53 -4.75 17.75 -0.42
C SER A 53 -5.53 16.69 0.38
N GLY A 54 -4.87 15.61 0.80
CA GLY A 54 -5.54 14.41 1.32
C GLY A 54 -6.32 13.67 0.23
N GLY A 55 -7.25 12.80 0.64
CA GLY A 55 -8.18 12.10 -0.25
C GLY A 55 -7.58 10.95 -1.06
N ILE A 56 -6.44 10.38 -0.65
CA ILE A 56 -5.92 9.18 -1.32
C ILE A 56 -6.86 8.00 -1.05
N LEU A 57 -7.37 7.40 -2.12
CA LEU A 57 -8.31 6.28 -2.09
C LEU A 57 -7.63 4.94 -2.36
N ALA A 58 -6.57 4.92 -3.18
CA ALA A 58 -5.82 3.72 -3.50
C ALA A 58 -4.39 4.03 -3.93
N ALA A 59 -3.47 3.11 -3.67
CA ALA A 59 -2.16 3.10 -4.29
C ALA A 59 -1.74 1.69 -4.70
N LYS A 60 -1.02 1.58 -5.81
CA LYS A 60 -0.46 0.32 -6.33
C LYS A 60 0.95 0.56 -6.83
N GLU A 61 1.85 -0.36 -6.52
CA GLU A 61 3.18 -0.39 -7.13
C GLU A 61 3.15 -1.19 -8.43
N ALA A 62 3.96 -0.79 -9.40
CA ALA A 62 4.23 -1.54 -10.61
C ALA A 62 4.94 -2.86 -10.28
N LYS A 63 4.64 -3.90 -11.06
CA LYS A 63 5.11 -5.28 -10.85
C LYS A 63 6.45 -5.56 -11.52
N ASP A 64 6.97 -4.62 -12.29
CA ASP A 64 8.20 -4.73 -13.07
C ASP A 64 9.48 -4.34 -12.29
N GLY A 65 9.33 -3.96 -11.01
CA GLY A 65 10.44 -3.53 -10.17
C GLY A 65 10.98 -2.13 -10.49
N SER A 66 10.28 -1.36 -11.32
CA SER A 66 10.67 0.02 -11.66
C SER A 66 10.59 1.00 -10.48
N GLY A 67 9.83 0.65 -9.44
CA GLY A 67 9.50 1.55 -8.34
C GLY A 67 8.42 2.58 -8.69
N LEU A 68 7.71 2.40 -9.81
CA LEU A 68 6.61 3.27 -10.18
C LEU A 68 5.38 2.98 -9.32
N LEU A 69 4.85 4.00 -8.66
CA LEU A 69 3.69 3.95 -7.79
C LEU A 69 2.55 4.73 -8.45
N ALA A 70 1.44 4.06 -8.72
CA ALA A 70 0.19 4.73 -9.09
C ALA A 70 -0.59 5.04 -7.82
N VAL A 71 -0.97 6.31 -7.64
CA VAL A 71 -1.74 6.81 -6.50
C VAL A 71 -3.00 7.46 -7.02
N ALA A 72 -4.16 7.02 -6.55
CA ALA A 72 -5.46 7.59 -6.89
C ALA A 72 -6.00 8.40 -5.71
N ASP A 73 -6.40 9.62 -5.98
CA ASP A 73 -7.22 10.44 -5.09
C ASP A 73 -8.66 10.59 -5.63
N ASP A 74 -9.45 11.47 -5.02
CA ASP A 74 -10.84 11.75 -5.39
C ASP A 74 -11.07 12.12 -6.85
N GLN A 75 -10.07 12.63 -7.58
CA GLN A 75 -10.26 13.11 -8.95
C GLN A 75 -9.11 12.81 -9.90
N VAL A 76 -7.93 12.42 -9.42
CA VAL A 76 -6.78 12.16 -10.27
C VAL A 76 -6.06 10.89 -9.89
N VAL A 77 -5.40 10.33 -10.91
CA VAL A 77 -4.34 9.35 -10.70
C VAL A 77 -3.00 10.04 -10.93
N VAL A 78 -2.10 9.90 -9.98
CA VAL A 78 -0.73 10.37 -10.00
C VAL A 78 0.20 9.18 -10.12
N LEU A 79 1.11 9.20 -11.10
CA LEU A 79 2.21 8.25 -11.19
C LEU A 79 3.45 8.85 -10.55
N HIS A 80 4.08 8.14 -9.61
CA HIS A 80 5.21 8.60 -8.82
C HIS A 80 6.36 7.60 -8.84
N ASP A 81 7.59 8.06 -9.09
CA ASP A 81 8.79 7.22 -9.01
C ASP A 81 9.34 7.21 -7.57
N ALA A 82 9.10 6.11 -6.83
CA ALA A 82 9.45 5.98 -5.43
C ALA A 82 10.94 5.68 -5.19
N ILE A 83 11.67 5.15 -6.19
CA ILE A 83 13.09 4.80 -6.05
C ILE A 83 13.98 6.01 -6.31
N ARG A 84 13.67 6.79 -7.35
CA ARG A 84 14.48 7.96 -7.73
C ARG A 84 14.17 9.20 -6.88
N GLY A 85 13.18 9.11 -6.00
CA GLY A 85 13.16 9.88 -4.77
C GLY A 85 12.89 11.38 -4.88
N LYS A 86 12.12 11.88 -5.87
CA LYS A 86 11.10 12.95 -5.67
C LYS A 86 10.45 13.62 -6.89
N ASP A 87 11.03 13.67 -8.07
CA ASP A 87 10.65 14.80 -8.97
C ASP A 87 9.77 14.49 -10.17
N ARG A 88 9.20 13.29 -10.26
CA ARG A 88 8.36 12.93 -11.41
C ARG A 88 7.02 12.39 -10.96
N SER A 89 6.10 13.34 -10.81
CA SER A 89 4.68 13.08 -10.61
C SER A 89 3.92 13.50 -11.86
N TYR A 90 3.09 12.61 -12.36
CA TYR A 90 2.31 12.88 -13.57
C TYR A 90 0.84 12.63 -13.30
N ARG A 91 0.01 13.62 -13.61
CA ARG A 91 -1.44 13.53 -13.46
C ARG A 91 -2.04 12.98 -14.75
N LEU A 92 -2.74 11.86 -14.64
CA LEU A 92 -3.58 11.37 -15.72
C LEU A 92 -4.79 12.33 -15.86
N LYS A 93 -5.06 12.80 -17.09
CA LYS A 93 -6.22 13.66 -17.39
C LYS A 93 -7.42 12.81 -17.80
N GLY A 94 -8.63 13.26 -17.46
CA GLY A 94 -9.90 12.64 -17.88
C GLY A 94 -10.52 11.65 -16.88
N THR A 95 -9.96 11.56 -15.67
CA THR A 95 -10.58 10.83 -14.55
C THR A 95 -11.71 11.65 -13.95
N ASP A 96 -12.91 11.52 -14.51
CA ASP A 96 -14.10 12.14 -13.91
C ASP A 96 -14.65 11.24 -12.80
N GLY A 97 -14.81 11.81 -11.60
CA GLY A 97 -15.35 11.13 -10.43
C GLY A 97 -14.31 10.38 -9.60
N GLN A 98 -14.71 9.92 -8.42
CA GLN A 98 -13.84 9.24 -7.47
C GLN A 98 -13.40 7.88 -7.98
N ILE A 99 -12.11 7.58 -7.86
CA ILE A 99 -11.55 6.28 -8.23
C ILE A 99 -12.02 5.22 -7.23
N ARG A 100 -12.52 4.10 -7.74
CA ARG A 100 -12.93 2.93 -6.92
C ARG A 100 -11.95 1.77 -6.99
N LEU A 101 -11.32 1.60 -8.14
CA LEU A 101 -10.35 0.54 -8.41
C LEU A 101 -9.17 1.15 -9.13
N LEU A 102 -7.97 0.68 -8.78
CA LEU A 102 -6.72 1.02 -9.42
C LEU A 102 -5.87 -0.25 -9.47
N GLU A 103 -5.41 -0.66 -10.66
CA GLU A 103 -4.61 -1.87 -10.82
C GLU A 103 -3.68 -1.80 -12.03
N TYR A 104 -2.43 -2.24 -11.85
CA TYR A 104 -1.52 -2.44 -12.97
C TYR A 104 -1.84 -3.72 -13.72
N SER A 105 -1.79 -3.65 -15.04
CA SER A 105 -1.57 -4.81 -15.89
C SER A 105 -0.35 -5.63 -15.43
N ASN A 106 -0.34 -6.92 -15.71
CA ASN A 106 0.72 -7.81 -15.21
C ASN A 106 2.12 -7.44 -15.75
N ASP A 107 2.20 -6.81 -16.92
CA ASP A 107 3.44 -6.32 -17.52
C ASP A 107 3.78 -4.87 -17.12
N SER A 108 2.96 -4.25 -16.28
CA SER A 108 3.07 -2.85 -15.83
C SER A 108 3.03 -1.80 -16.95
N LYS A 109 2.58 -2.15 -18.17
CA LYS A 109 2.53 -1.21 -19.32
C LYS A 109 1.20 -0.51 -19.50
N SER A 110 0.22 -0.88 -18.70
CA SER A 110 -1.10 -0.27 -18.63
C SER A 110 -1.61 -0.19 -17.20
N LEU A 111 -2.41 0.82 -16.94
CA LEU A 111 -3.14 1.02 -15.68
C LEU A 111 -4.63 0.92 -15.94
N PHE A 112 -5.33 0.10 -15.17
CA PHE A 112 -6.78 -0.03 -15.19
C PHE A 112 -7.39 0.68 -13.99
N PHE A 113 -8.49 1.38 -14.22
CA PHE A 113 -9.24 2.02 -13.15
C PHE A 113 -10.73 2.14 -13.48
N THR A 114 -11.54 2.30 -12.43
CA THR A 114 -12.97 2.59 -12.53
C THR A 114 -13.30 3.80 -11.70
N THR A 115 -14.27 4.61 -12.11
CA THR A 115 -14.70 5.80 -11.36
C THR A 115 -16.15 5.67 -10.90
N THR A 116 -16.60 6.56 -10.02
CA THR A 116 -18.01 6.63 -9.58
C THR A 116 -18.95 7.12 -10.68
N LEU A 117 -18.47 7.90 -11.64
CA LEU A 117 -19.30 8.53 -12.67
C LEU A 117 -19.42 7.69 -13.93
N GLN A 118 -18.44 6.83 -14.21
CA GLN A 118 -18.38 6.04 -15.44
C GLN A 118 -18.55 4.56 -15.12
N ASN A 119 -19.55 3.92 -15.73
CA ASN A 119 -19.78 2.48 -15.59
C ASN A 119 -18.90 1.67 -16.57
N ALA A 120 -17.60 1.95 -16.58
CA ALA A 120 -16.63 1.30 -17.47
C ALA A 120 -15.29 1.11 -16.76
N VAL A 121 -14.57 0.06 -17.13
CA VAL A 121 -13.14 -0.07 -16.82
C VAL A 121 -12.37 0.74 -17.85
N GLN A 122 -11.71 1.79 -17.39
CA GLN A 122 -10.83 2.60 -18.20
C GLN A 122 -9.41 2.04 -18.16
N SER A 123 -8.65 2.29 -19.22
CA SER A 123 -7.25 1.90 -19.30
C SER A 123 -6.40 3.06 -19.78
N TYR A 124 -5.22 3.21 -19.19
CA TYR A 124 -4.22 4.18 -19.60
C TYR A 124 -2.92 3.45 -19.96
N SER A 125 -2.34 3.75 -21.13
CA SER A 125 -1.08 3.13 -21.55
C SER A 125 0.13 3.88 -20.99
N LEU A 126 1.04 3.14 -20.40
CA LEU A 126 2.30 3.60 -19.81
C LEU A 126 3.51 3.31 -20.72
N ARG A 127 3.29 2.93 -21.98
CA ARG A 127 4.41 2.60 -22.91
C ARG A 127 5.26 3.81 -23.31
N HIS A 128 4.78 5.02 -23.03
CA HIS A 128 5.48 6.27 -23.29
C HIS A 128 5.97 6.94 -22.00
N PHE A 129 5.99 6.19 -20.90
CA PHE A 129 6.51 6.60 -19.60
C PHE A 129 7.95 6.16 -19.39
#